data_AF-A0A0C9PU44-F1
#
_entry.id   AF-A0A0C9PU44-F1
#
_cell.length_a   1.000
_cell.length_b   1.000
_cell.length_c   1.000
_cell.angle_alpha   90.00
_cell.angle_beta   90.00
_cell.angle_gamma   90.00
#
_symmetry.space_group_name_H-M   'P 1'
#
loop_
_entity.id
_entity.type
_entity.pdbx_description
1 polymer ?
#
loop_
_entity_poly.entity_id
_entity_poly.type
_entity_poly.pdbx_seq_one_letter_code
_entity_poly.pdbx_strand_id
1 'polypeptide(L)'
;SMINLLLMPDNAVVGDVLVLTKPLGTQVAVNAHQWLDQPDRWNRIKLVVSEDDVRKAYQRAMDSMARLNRIAARLMHKYNAHGATDVTGFGLLGHAQNLAKHQKNEVSFVIHNLPVIAKMAAVAKACGNMFQLLQGHSAETSGGLLICLPREQAAAYCKDIEKQEGYQAWIIGIVEKGNRTARIIDKPRVIEVPAKEKDGELW
;
A
#
# COMPACT_ATOMS: atom_id res chain seq x y z
N SER A 1 23.41 -10.59 -24.11
CA SER A 1 22.38 -11.65 -24.07
C SER A 1 21.27 -11.23 -23.12
N MET A 2 20.12 -10.77 -23.65
CA MET A 2 18.95 -10.32 -22.88
C MET A 2 18.10 -11.51 -22.39
N ILE A 3 18.65 -12.34 -21.51
CA ILE A 3 17.96 -13.53 -21.00
C ILE A 3 18.08 -13.53 -19.47
N ASN A 4 17.28 -12.68 -18.81
CA ASN A 4 16.76 -12.76 -17.43
C ASN A 4 16.23 -11.39 -16.94
N LEU A 5 15.36 -10.75 -17.73
CA LEU A 5 14.77 -9.46 -17.34
C LEU A 5 13.50 -9.59 -16.49
N LEU A 6 12.98 -10.80 -16.27
CA LEU A 6 11.78 -11.03 -15.47
C LEU A 6 12.15 -11.56 -14.08
N LEU A 7 11.80 -10.80 -13.05
CA LEU A 7 11.79 -11.30 -11.68
C LEU A 7 10.60 -12.22 -11.49
N MET A 8 10.86 -13.52 -11.31
CA MET A 8 9.81 -14.49 -10.99
C MET A 8 9.27 -14.21 -9.58
N PRO A 9 7.94 -14.14 -9.39
CA PRO A 9 7.34 -13.73 -8.12
C PRO A 9 7.25 -14.88 -7.11
N ASP A 10 8.26 -15.77 -7.02
CA ASP A 10 8.15 -17.05 -6.31
C ASP A 10 9.36 -17.44 -5.45
N ASN A 11 10.28 -16.51 -5.18
CA ASN A 11 11.57 -16.80 -4.55
C ASN A 11 11.73 -16.20 -3.13
N ALA A 12 10.65 -15.78 -2.46
CA ALA A 12 10.73 -15.20 -1.12
C ALA A 12 11.33 -16.20 -0.11
N VAL A 13 12.14 -15.70 0.82
CA VAL A 13 12.83 -16.51 1.84
C VAL A 13 12.51 -16.01 3.25
N VAL A 14 12.67 -16.90 4.24
CA VAL A 14 12.55 -16.51 5.66
C VAL A 14 13.54 -15.40 5.99
N GLY A 15 13.06 -14.34 6.62
CA GLY A 15 13.87 -13.18 6.98
C GLY A 15 13.75 -12.01 6.02
N ASP A 16 13.21 -12.22 4.81
CA ASP A 16 12.80 -11.13 3.92
C ASP A 16 11.80 -10.20 4.63
N VAL A 17 11.70 -8.99 4.10
CA VAL A 17 10.71 -8.02 4.51
C VAL A 17 9.77 -7.68 3.36
N LEU A 18 8.56 -7.25 3.73
CA LEU A 18 7.53 -6.84 2.79
C LEU A 18 7.57 -5.32 2.65
N VAL A 19 7.77 -4.83 1.43
CA VAL A 19 7.78 -3.40 1.11
C VAL A 19 6.55 -3.06 0.27
N LEU A 20 5.82 -2.01 0.65
CA LEU A 20 4.69 -1.47 -0.09
C LEU A 20 5.05 -0.09 -0.66
N THR A 21 4.81 0.15 -1.95
CA THR A 21 5.29 1.37 -2.63
C THR A 21 4.27 2.50 -2.79
N LYS A 22 3.00 2.24 -2.46
CA LYS A 22 1.92 3.24 -2.45
C LYS A 22 1.06 3.08 -1.20
N PRO A 23 0.49 4.17 -0.66
CA PRO A 23 -0.41 4.08 0.47
C PRO A 23 -1.73 3.41 0.07
N LEU A 24 -2.42 2.84 1.07
CA LEU A 24 -3.74 2.23 0.97
C LEU A 24 -4.84 3.26 1.24
N GLY A 25 -6.09 2.88 0.95
CA GLY A 25 -7.29 3.68 1.25
C GLY A 25 -7.78 4.53 0.08
N THR A 26 -7.39 4.20 -1.15
CA THR A 26 -7.85 4.95 -2.35
C THR A 26 -9.37 4.89 -2.51
N GLN A 27 -9.98 3.73 -2.29
CA GLN A 27 -11.44 3.58 -2.31
C GLN A 27 -12.13 4.47 -1.27
N VAL A 28 -11.58 4.55 -0.05
CA VAL A 28 -12.15 5.37 1.03
C VAL A 28 -12.08 6.86 0.67
N ALA A 29 -10.94 7.32 0.15
CA ALA A 29 -10.75 8.71 -0.26
C ALA A 29 -11.71 9.13 -1.38
N VAL A 30 -11.86 8.29 -2.42
CA VAL A 30 -12.77 8.57 -3.53
C VAL A 30 -14.24 8.60 -3.06
N ASN A 31 -14.64 7.64 -2.22
CA ASN A 31 -16.01 7.62 -1.69
C ASN A 31 -16.27 8.82 -0.77
N ALA A 32 -15.36 9.13 0.15
CA ALA A 32 -15.50 10.27 1.05
C ALA A 32 -15.64 11.59 0.28
N HIS A 33 -14.90 11.77 -0.81
CA HIS A 33 -15.02 12.93 -1.69
C HIS A 33 -16.38 13.00 -2.38
N GLN A 34 -16.87 11.88 -2.94
CA GLN A 34 -18.22 11.83 -3.53
C GLN A 34 -19.34 12.11 -2.51
N TRP A 35 -19.10 11.81 -1.23
CA TRP A 35 -20.09 12.02 -0.19
C TRP A 35 -20.22 13.47 0.25
N LEU A 36 -19.28 14.36 -0.10
CA LEU A 36 -19.41 15.80 0.15
C LEU A 36 -20.72 16.36 -0.43
N ASP A 37 -21.12 15.86 -1.60
CA ASP A 37 -22.37 16.23 -2.29
C ASP A 37 -23.58 15.37 -1.87
N GLN A 38 -23.44 14.49 -0.86
CA GLN A 38 -24.48 13.57 -0.40
C GLN A 38 -24.72 13.74 1.11
N PRO A 39 -25.65 14.64 1.52
CA PRO A 39 -25.82 15.03 2.92
C PRO A 39 -25.94 13.85 3.90
N ASP A 40 -26.73 12.83 3.56
CA ASP A 40 -26.92 11.65 4.41
C ASP A 40 -25.64 10.84 4.62
N ARG A 41 -24.78 10.77 3.61
CA ARG A 41 -23.50 10.06 3.71
C ARG A 41 -22.43 10.91 4.36
N TRP A 42 -22.37 12.21 4.05
CA TRP A 42 -21.48 13.16 4.72
C TRP A 42 -21.71 13.19 6.22
N ASN A 43 -22.98 13.20 6.65
CA ASN A 43 -23.37 13.17 8.06
C ASN A 43 -22.78 11.98 8.85
N ARG A 44 -22.42 10.88 8.18
CA ARG A 44 -21.79 9.71 8.82
C ARG A 44 -20.32 9.94 9.18
N ILE A 45 -19.62 10.82 8.46
CA ILE A 45 -18.17 10.98 8.57
C ILE A 45 -17.73 12.40 8.98
N LYS A 46 -18.63 13.39 8.91
CA LYS A 46 -18.33 14.80 9.25
C LYS A 46 -17.80 15.04 10.67
N LEU A 47 -18.02 14.10 11.60
CA LEU A 47 -17.51 14.16 12.97
C LEU A 47 -16.05 13.67 13.10
N VAL A 48 -15.53 12.95 12.10
CA VAL A 48 -14.18 12.37 12.13
C VAL A 48 -13.23 12.99 11.12
N VAL A 49 -13.73 13.73 10.14
CA VAL A 49 -12.95 14.34 9.06
C VAL A 49 -13.57 15.66 8.61
N SER A 50 -12.74 16.65 8.26
CA SER A 50 -13.20 17.90 7.66
C SER A 50 -13.32 17.80 6.13
N GLU A 51 -14.02 18.74 5.49
CA GLU A 51 -14.07 18.79 4.02
C GLU A 51 -12.68 18.99 3.40
N ASP A 52 -11.83 19.80 4.03
CA ASP A 52 -10.44 20.03 3.60
C ASP A 52 -9.60 18.76 3.68
N ASP A 53 -9.70 18.01 4.78
CA ASP A 53 -9.06 16.70 4.91
C ASP A 53 -9.48 15.74 3.79
N VAL A 54 -10.79 15.72 3.44
CA VAL A 54 -11.32 14.87 2.37
C VAL A 54 -10.76 15.29 1.02
N ARG A 55 -10.72 16.59 0.71
CA ARG A 55 -10.15 17.11 -0.55
C ARG A 55 -8.66 16.76 -0.66
N LYS A 56 -7.89 16.92 0.42
CA LYS A 56 -6.47 16.52 0.49
C LYS A 56 -6.28 15.01 0.31
N ALA A 57 -7.11 14.19 0.96
CA ALA A 57 -7.06 12.74 0.82
C ALA A 57 -7.41 12.29 -0.62
N TYR A 58 -8.40 12.93 -1.24
CA TYR A 58 -8.77 12.69 -2.63
C TYR A 58 -7.63 13.04 -3.59
N GLN A 59 -7.02 14.21 -3.44
CA GLN A 59 -5.85 14.59 -4.23
C GLN A 59 -4.70 13.59 -4.06
N ARG A 60 -4.42 13.18 -2.82
CA ARG A 60 -3.40 12.16 -2.54
C ARG A 60 -3.72 10.81 -3.20
N ALA A 61 -4.99 10.41 -3.22
CA ALA A 61 -5.42 9.19 -3.90
C ALA A 61 -5.21 9.32 -5.42
N MET A 62 -5.64 10.42 -6.03
CA MET A 62 -5.44 10.69 -7.46
C MET A 62 -3.96 10.66 -7.86
N ASP A 63 -3.09 11.35 -7.12
CA ASP A 63 -1.65 11.35 -7.35
C ASP A 63 -1.04 9.95 -7.25
N SER A 64 -1.47 9.18 -6.23
CA SER A 64 -1.02 7.81 -6.03
C SER A 64 -1.47 6.88 -7.16
N MET A 65 -2.73 6.96 -7.59
CA MET A 65 -3.29 6.14 -8.66
C MET A 65 -2.68 6.45 -10.03
N ALA A 66 -2.41 7.73 -10.32
CA ALA A 66 -1.78 8.17 -11.56
C ALA A 66 -0.29 7.81 -11.67
N ARG A 67 0.41 7.66 -10.53
CA ARG A 67 1.84 7.29 -10.50
C ARG A 67 2.09 5.90 -11.08
N LEU A 68 3.00 5.76 -12.03
CA LEU A 68 3.41 4.47 -12.58
C LEU A 68 4.31 3.70 -11.59
N ASN A 69 4.16 2.37 -11.52
CA ASN A 69 5.06 1.49 -10.75
C ASN A 69 6.43 1.24 -11.45
N ARG A 70 6.80 2.07 -12.45
CA ARG A 70 7.95 1.81 -13.32
C ARG A 70 9.30 1.90 -12.59
N ILE A 71 9.51 2.94 -11.76
CA ILE A 71 10.76 3.06 -10.99
C ILE A 71 10.80 1.99 -9.92
N ALA A 72 9.68 1.75 -9.23
CA ALA A 72 9.54 0.65 -8.28
C ALA A 72 9.97 -0.69 -8.88
N ALA A 73 9.46 -1.04 -10.06
CA ALA A 73 9.80 -2.28 -10.74
C ALA A 73 11.28 -2.35 -11.16
N ARG A 74 11.84 -1.27 -11.70
CA ARG A 74 13.27 -1.22 -12.08
C ARG A 74 14.18 -1.41 -10.87
N LEU A 75 13.85 -0.80 -9.74
CA LEU A 75 14.65 -0.91 -8.52
C LEU A 75 14.58 -2.31 -7.91
N MET A 76 13.56 -3.12 -8.21
CA MET A 76 13.50 -4.51 -7.72
C MET A 76 14.73 -5.32 -8.15
N HIS A 77 15.20 -5.14 -9.38
CA HIS A 77 16.42 -5.82 -9.85
C HIS A 77 17.67 -5.32 -9.13
N LYS A 78 17.79 -4.00 -8.94
CA LYS A 78 18.94 -3.38 -8.28
C LYS A 78 19.11 -3.86 -6.82
N TYR A 79 18.00 -4.07 -6.13
CA TYR A 79 17.99 -4.45 -4.72
C TYR A 79 17.66 -5.92 -4.48
N ASN A 80 17.75 -6.75 -5.53
CA ASN A 80 17.59 -8.20 -5.48
C ASN A 80 16.26 -8.64 -4.83
N ALA A 81 15.14 -8.08 -5.29
CA ALA A 81 13.82 -8.51 -4.85
C ALA A 81 13.61 -10.00 -5.14
N HIS A 82 12.86 -10.66 -4.27
CA HIS A 82 12.57 -12.09 -4.36
C HIS A 82 11.17 -12.39 -4.91
N GLY A 83 10.36 -11.35 -5.09
CA GLY A 83 9.07 -11.43 -5.74
C GLY A 83 8.22 -10.20 -5.46
N ALA A 84 7.21 -9.97 -6.29
CA ALA A 84 6.28 -8.86 -6.08
C ALA A 84 4.90 -9.16 -6.69
N THR A 85 3.90 -8.44 -6.19
CA THR A 85 2.57 -8.33 -6.79
C THR A 85 2.11 -6.87 -6.70
N ASP A 86 1.30 -6.41 -7.64
CA ASP A 86 0.59 -5.15 -7.50
C ASP A 86 -0.64 -5.31 -6.59
N VAL A 87 -0.97 -4.28 -5.80
CA VAL A 87 -2.15 -4.27 -4.94
C VAL A 87 -3.28 -3.53 -5.65
N THR A 88 -4.35 -4.25 -5.99
CA THR A 88 -5.53 -3.68 -6.68
C THR A 88 -6.85 -4.09 -6.02
N GLY A 89 -7.83 -4.56 -6.79
CA GLY A 89 -9.23 -4.66 -6.36
C GLY A 89 -9.50 -5.67 -5.23
N PHE A 90 -8.59 -6.61 -4.97
CA PHE A 90 -8.72 -7.58 -3.88
C PHE A 90 -8.17 -7.07 -2.53
N GLY A 91 -7.62 -5.84 -2.52
CA GLY A 91 -6.97 -5.26 -1.36
C GLY A 91 -5.64 -5.91 -0.99
N LEU A 92 -4.92 -5.27 -0.08
CA LEU A 92 -3.57 -5.69 0.32
C LEU A 92 -3.51 -7.17 0.73
N LEU A 93 -4.43 -7.63 1.57
CA LEU A 93 -4.38 -8.98 2.11
C LEU A 93 -4.70 -10.02 1.02
N GLY A 94 -5.66 -9.75 0.14
CA GLY A 94 -5.97 -10.65 -0.98
C GLY A 94 -4.77 -10.85 -1.91
N HIS A 95 -4.10 -9.76 -2.28
CA HIS A 95 -2.89 -9.82 -3.10
C HIS A 95 -1.70 -10.47 -2.36
N ALA A 96 -1.51 -10.16 -1.07
CA ALA A 96 -0.48 -10.81 -0.27
C ALA A 96 -0.69 -12.33 -0.14
N GLN A 97 -1.94 -12.78 0.04
CA GLN A 97 -2.29 -14.20 0.08
C GLN A 97 -1.99 -14.88 -1.26
N ASN A 98 -2.33 -14.23 -2.38
CA ASN A 98 -2.01 -14.77 -3.70
C ASN A 98 -0.49 -14.86 -3.89
N LEU A 99 0.27 -13.81 -3.56
CA LEU A 99 1.73 -13.85 -3.68
C LEU A 99 2.33 -14.95 -2.77
N ALA A 100 1.87 -15.09 -1.53
CA ALA A 100 2.35 -16.11 -0.61
C ALA A 100 2.10 -17.53 -1.14
N LYS A 101 0.91 -17.79 -1.71
CA LYS A 101 0.55 -19.08 -2.33
C LYS A 101 1.46 -19.50 -3.47
N HIS A 102 2.00 -18.53 -4.22
CA HIS A 102 2.88 -18.78 -5.35
C HIS A 102 4.35 -19.01 -4.96
N GLN A 103 4.73 -18.87 -3.69
CA GLN A 103 6.12 -19.06 -3.27
C GLN A 103 6.55 -20.52 -3.36
N LYS A 104 7.77 -20.77 -3.86
CA LYS A 104 8.37 -22.11 -3.85
C LYS A 104 8.70 -22.56 -2.44
N ASN A 105 9.26 -21.64 -1.64
CA ASN A 105 9.64 -21.90 -0.25
C ASN A 105 8.42 -21.98 0.68
N GLU A 106 8.57 -22.71 1.79
CA GLU A 106 7.57 -22.77 2.87
C GLU A 106 7.64 -21.50 3.74
N VAL A 107 7.15 -20.42 3.18
CA VAL A 107 7.13 -19.09 3.82
C VAL A 107 5.70 -18.59 4.02
N SER A 108 5.53 -17.64 4.93
CA SER A 108 4.26 -16.92 5.13
C SER A 108 4.52 -15.45 5.43
N PHE A 109 3.56 -14.61 5.05
CA PHE A 109 3.69 -13.16 5.10
C PHE A 109 2.93 -12.60 6.30
N VAL A 110 3.62 -11.78 7.11
CA VAL A 110 3.02 -11.13 8.29
C VAL A 110 3.13 -9.63 8.14
N ILE A 111 1.98 -8.99 7.97
CA ILE A 111 1.88 -7.55 7.81
C ILE A 111 1.59 -6.91 9.18
N HIS A 112 2.46 -6.00 9.56
CA HIS A 112 2.46 -5.31 10.86
C HIS A 112 2.01 -3.86 10.75
N ASN A 113 2.33 -3.20 9.63
CA ASN A 113 2.07 -1.79 9.42
C ASN A 113 1.21 -1.58 8.18
N LEU A 114 0.34 -0.57 8.20
CA LEU A 114 -0.49 -0.18 7.07
C LEU A 114 -0.26 1.31 6.78
N PRO A 115 0.49 1.66 5.72
CA PRO A 115 0.55 3.05 5.25
C PRO A 115 -0.78 3.39 4.59
N VAL A 116 -1.53 4.30 5.20
CA VAL A 116 -2.89 4.65 4.79
C VAL A 116 -2.94 6.15 4.50
N ILE A 117 -3.63 6.55 3.44
CA ILE A 117 -3.88 7.97 3.14
C ILE A 117 -4.48 8.64 4.39
N ALA A 118 -3.94 9.80 4.75
CA ALA A 118 -4.26 10.43 6.02
C ALA A 118 -5.78 10.56 6.23
N LYS A 119 -6.22 10.35 7.47
CA LYS A 119 -7.63 10.32 7.92
C LYS A 119 -8.48 9.16 7.39
N MET A 120 -8.05 8.44 6.34
CA MET A 120 -8.89 7.39 5.74
C MET A 120 -9.06 6.16 6.63
N ALA A 121 -8.12 5.90 7.54
CA ALA A 121 -8.32 4.89 8.58
C ALA A 121 -9.45 5.27 9.55
N ALA A 122 -9.56 6.55 9.92
CA ALA A 122 -10.63 7.05 10.79
C ALA A 122 -11.99 7.05 10.08
N VAL A 123 -12.02 7.51 8.83
CA VAL A 123 -13.23 7.45 7.98
C VAL A 123 -13.70 6.00 7.80
N ALA A 124 -12.78 5.08 7.50
CA ALA A 124 -13.12 3.67 7.34
C ALA A 124 -13.74 3.08 8.62
N LYS A 125 -13.17 3.39 9.79
CA LYS A 125 -13.72 2.96 11.09
C LYS A 125 -15.11 3.55 11.36
N ALA A 126 -15.34 4.82 11.04
CA ALA A 126 -16.65 5.46 11.20
C ALA A 126 -17.72 4.81 10.31
N CYS A 127 -17.33 4.21 9.19
CA CYS A 127 -18.22 3.44 8.31
C CYS A 127 -18.34 1.95 8.68
N GLY A 128 -17.78 1.51 9.82
CA GLY A 128 -17.82 0.11 10.24
C GLY A 128 -17.14 -0.83 9.23
N ASN A 129 -17.82 -1.91 8.85
CA ASN A 129 -17.28 -2.94 7.94
C ASN A 129 -17.44 -2.61 6.45
N MET A 130 -17.84 -1.39 6.10
CA MET A 130 -18.16 -1.06 4.71
C MET A 130 -16.94 -1.14 3.77
N PHE A 131 -15.77 -0.69 4.22
CA PHE A 131 -14.55 -0.69 3.40
C PHE A 131 -13.59 -1.83 3.72
N GLN A 132 -13.60 -2.35 4.95
CA GLN A 132 -12.66 -3.38 5.40
C GLN A 132 -11.17 -3.02 5.20
N LEU A 133 -10.83 -1.73 5.29
CA LEU A 133 -9.49 -1.20 5.02
C LEU A 133 -8.42 -1.79 5.97
N LEU A 134 -8.73 -1.83 7.27
CA LEU A 134 -7.77 -2.32 8.27
C LEU A 134 -7.65 -3.84 8.27
N GLN A 135 -8.65 -4.54 7.72
CA GLN A 135 -8.60 -5.98 7.46
C GLN A 135 -7.84 -6.30 6.16
N GLY A 136 -7.46 -5.28 5.37
CA GLY A 136 -6.70 -5.43 4.13
C GLY A 136 -7.54 -5.87 2.93
N HIS A 137 -8.88 -5.77 3.00
CA HIS A 137 -9.80 -6.17 1.95
C HIS A 137 -10.45 -4.99 1.21
N SER A 138 -10.16 -3.74 1.62
CA SER A 138 -10.56 -2.56 0.85
C SER A 138 -9.96 -2.64 -0.55
N ALA A 139 -10.79 -2.38 -1.55
CA ALA A 139 -10.32 -2.33 -2.92
C ALA A 139 -9.32 -1.18 -3.08
N GLU A 140 -8.28 -1.41 -3.87
CA GLU A 140 -7.37 -0.36 -4.32
C GLU A 140 -7.45 -0.27 -5.84
N THR A 141 -7.36 0.94 -6.37
CA THR A 141 -7.27 1.18 -7.82
C THR A 141 -5.85 1.60 -8.15
N SER A 142 -5.20 0.96 -9.13
CA SER A 142 -3.82 1.27 -9.53
C SER A 142 -2.84 1.41 -8.36
N GLY A 143 -2.92 0.50 -7.38
CA GLY A 143 -2.12 0.56 -6.16
C GLY A 143 -0.64 0.26 -6.39
N GLY A 144 0.09 0.16 -5.28
CA GLY A 144 1.54 -0.01 -5.29
C GLY A 144 1.95 -1.46 -5.52
N LEU A 145 3.25 -1.67 -5.60
CA LEU A 145 3.84 -3.00 -5.53
C LEU A 145 3.98 -3.40 -4.04
N LEU A 146 3.59 -4.63 -3.74
CA LEU A 146 3.99 -5.38 -2.55
C LEU A 146 5.17 -6.27 -2.94
N ILE A 147 6.33 -6.03 -2.34
CA ILE A 147 7.62 -6.60 -2.77
C ILE A 147 8.25 -7.36 -1.59
N CYS A 148 8.71 -8.59 -1.84
CA CYS A 148 9.59 -9.32 -0.94
C CYS A 148 11.04 -8.91 -1.24
N LEU A 149 11.73 -8.35 -0.24
CA LEU A 149 13.11 -7.87 -0.37
C LEU A 149 14.00 -8.44 0.75
N PRO A 150 15.29 -8.69 0.47
CA PRO A 150 16.27 -8.93 1.52
C PRO A 150 16.25 -7.79 2.52
N ARG A 151 16.28 -8.13 3.82
CA ARG A 151 16.11 -7.17 4.92
C ARG A 151 17.13 -6.03 4.86
N GLU A 152 18.37 -6.36 4.56
CA GLU A 152 19.49 -5.44 4.45
C GLU A 152 19.36 -4.46 3.27
N GLN A 153 18.59 -4.83 2.23
CA GLN A 153 18.38 -3.99 1.05
C GLN A 153 17.15 -3.10 1.14
N ALA A 154 16.16 -3.46 1.96
CA ALA A 154 14.86 -2.81 1.99
C ALA A 154 14.93 -1.31 2.35
N ALA A 155 15.77 -0.93 3.32
CA ALA A 155 15.93 0.48 3.70
C ALA A 155 16.53 1.31 2.56
N ALA A 156 17.53 0.76 1.86
CA ALA A 156 18.16 1.41 0.73
C ALA A 156 17.20 1.51 -0.48
N TYR A 157 16.38 0.48 -0.71
CA TYR A 157 15.31 0.49 -1.71
C TYR A 157 14.31 1.64 -1.44
N CYS A 158 13.79 1.74 -0.21
CA CYS A 158 12.82 2.80 0.14
C CYS A 158 13.41 4.20 -0.05
N LYS A 159 14.67 4.41 0.35
CA LYS A 159 15.37 5.69 0.18
C LYS A 159 15.57 6.05 -1.30
N ASP A 160 15.86 5.07 -2.15
CA ASP A 160 16.07 5.30 -3.58
C ASP A 160 14.75 5.57 -4.32
N ILE A 161 13.65 4.94 -3.90
CA ILE A 161 12.28 5.27 -4.36
C ILE A 161 11.95 6.72 -4.02
N GLU A 162 12.15 7.13 -2.76
CA GLU A 162 11.89 8.50 -2.32
C GLU A 162 12.75 9.51 -3.08
N LYS A 163 14.03 9.22 -3.28
CA LYS A 163 14.94 10.09 -4.04
C LYS A 163 14.52 10.29 -5.49
N GLN A 164 14.02 9.24 -6.15
CA GLN A 164 13.75 9.27 -7.60
C GLN A 164 12.31 9.66 -7.95
N GLU A 165 11.35 9.34 -7.09
CA GLU A 165 9.94 9.65 -7.31
C GLU A 165 9.45 10.81 -6.42
N GLY A 166 10.20 11.18 -5.40
CA GLY A 166 9.75 12.11 -4.36
C GLY A 166 8.70 11.49 -3.43
N TYR A 167 8.39 10.20 -3.55
CA TYR A 167 7.39 9.52 -2.74
C TYR A 167 8.03 8.38 -1.96
N GLN A 168 7.73 8.27 -0.67
CA GLN A 168 8.21 7.18 0.18
C GLN A 168 7.57 5.82 -0.15
N ALA A 169 8.29 4.75 0.19
CA ALA A 169 7.81 3.38 0.30
C ALA A 169 7.99 2.89 1.74
N TRP A 170 7.26 1.86 2.15
CA TRP A 170 7.20 1.43 3.55
C TRP A 170 7.52 -0.05 3.69
N ILE A 171 8.37 -0.38 4.68
CA ILE A 171 8.49 -1.75 5.17
C ILE A 171 7.26 -2.02 6.05
N ILE A 172 6.38 -2.89 5.59
CA ILE A 172 5.09 -3.15 6.22
C ILE A 172 5.03 -4.46 6.99
N GLY A 173 5.99 -5.37 6.78
CA GLY A 173 5.93 -6.69 7.36
C GLY A 173 7.17 -7.53 7.11
N ILE A 174 7.07 -8.82 7.46
CA ILE A 174 8.15 -9.79 7.34
C ILE A 174 7.66 -11.05 6.63
N VAL A 175 8.62 -11.81 6.14
CA VAL A 175 8.44 -13.18 5.66
C VAL A 175 8.98 -14.13 6.73
N GLU A 176 8.12 -14.99 7.25
CA GLU A 176 8.46 -16.02 8.25
C GLU A 176 8.34 -17.42 7.65
N LYS A 177 8.85 -18.43 8.35
CA LYS A 177 8.60 -19.84 7.97
C LYS A 177 7.10 -20.12 8.13
N GLY A 178 6.48 -20.73 7.12
CA GLY A 178 5.04 -21.02 7.18
C GLY A 178 4.50 -21.79 5.99
N ASN A 179 3.19 -21.80 5.84
CA ASN A 179 2.46 -22.66 4.91
C ASN A 179 1.89 -21.91 3.70
N ARG A 180 2.66 -20.96 3.15
CA ARG A 180 2.27 -20.16 1.96
C ARG A 180 0.99 -19.35 2.17
N THR A 181 0.83 -18.78 3.36
CA THR A 181 -0.29 -17.90 3.71
C THR A 181 0.17 -16.47 3.97
N ALA A 182 -0.79 -15.54 4.03
CA ALA A 182 -0.55 -14.16 4.45
C ALA A 182 -1.60 -13.73 5.47
N ARG A 183 -1.17 -12.94 6.45
CA ARG A 183 -2.04 -12.35 7.48
C ARG A 183 -1.60 -10.93 7.82
N ILE A 184 -2.58 -10.11 8.21
CA ILE A 184 -2.34 -8.87 8.95
C ILE A 184 -2.51 -9.19 10.44
N ILE A 185 -1.65 -8.67 11.30
CA ILE A 185 -1.79 -8.86 12.76
C ILE A 185 -3.08 -8.21 13.29
N ASP A 186 -3.61 -8.66 14.42
CA ASP A 186 -4.91 -8.19 14.96
C ASP A 186 -4.99 -6.67 15.18
N LYS A 187 -3.87 -6.04 15.54
CA LYS A 187 -3.75 -4.60 15.78
C LYS A 187 -2.61 -4.02 14.94
N PRO A 188 -2.80 -3.87 13.62
CA PRO A 188 -1.75 -3.35 12.77
C PRO A 188 -1.51 -1.87 13.08
N ARG A 189 -0.26 -1.43 13.03
CA ARG A 189 0.08 -0.01 13.18
C ARG A 189 -0.32 0.73 11.91
N VAL A 190 -1.22 1.70 12.02
CA VAL A 190 -1.52 2.61 10.92
C VAL A 190 -0.42 3.67 10.84
N ILE A 191 0.15 3.85 9.65
CA ILE A 191 1.06 4.95 9.32
C ILE A 191 0.24 5.93 8.48
N GLU A 192 -0.06 7.10 9.04
CA GLU A 192 -0.80 8.15 8.35
C GLU A 192 0.09 8.78 7.26
N VAL A 193 -0.40 8.78 6.02
CA VAL A 193 0.33 9.28 4.85
C VAL A 193 -0.34 10.56 4.35
N PRO A 194 0.20 11.74 4.64
CA PRO A 194 -0.41 13.01 4.26
C PRO A 194 -0.38 13.22 2.74
N ALA A 195 -1.22 14.16 2.28
CA ALA A 195 -1.07 14.74 0.95
C ALA A 195 0.30 15.41 0.83
N LYS A 196 0.86 15.45 -0.37
CA LYS A 196 2.01 16.32 -0.63
C LYS A 196 1.49 17.74 -0.73
N GLU A 197 2.01 18.65 0.09
CA GLU A 197 1.88 20.07 -0.20
C GLU A 197 2.62 20.32 -1.52
N LYS A 198 1.94 20.88 -2.51
CA LYS A 198 2.62 21.45 -3.66
C LYS A 198 3.20 22.77 -3.19
N ASP A 199 4.49 22.80 -2.88
CA ASP A 199 5.19 24.07 -2.72
C ASP A 199 4.99 24.89 -4.01
N GLY A 200 4.24 26.00 -3.93
CA GLY A 200 4.26 27.04 -4.95
C GLY A 200 3.15 27.08 -6.02
N GLU A 201 2.01 26.40 -5.89
CA GLU A 201 0.81 26.78 -6.67
C GLU A 201 0.13 27.99 -5.99
N LEU A 202 0.76 29.16 -6.13
CA LEU A 202 0.10 30.45 -6.03
C LEU A 202 -0.86 30.56 -7.22
N TRP A 203 -2.16 30.66 -6.94
CA TRP A 203 -3.16 31.08 -7.93
C TRP A 203 -2.87 32.51 -8.38
#